data_AF-A0A6N9UM79-F1
#
_entry.id   AF-A0A6N9UM79-F1
#
_cell.length_a   1.000
_cell.length_b   1.000
_cell.length_c   1.000
_cell.angle_alpha   90.00
_cell.angle_beta   90.00
_cell.angle_gamma   90.00
#
_symmetry.space_group_name_H-M   'P 1'
#
loop_
_entity.id
_entity.type
_entity.pdbx_description
1 polymer ?
#
loop_
_entity_poly.entity_id
_entity_poly.type
_entity_poly.pdbx_seq_one_letter_code
_entity_poly.pdbx_strand_id
1 'polypeptide(L)' 'MSPARRLPGRRAALHSLAAPYALDALDGAERVRFERHLERCDRCAAEVRALSEDAVRLAW' A
#
# COMPACT_ATOMS: atom_id res chain seq x y z
N MET A 1 21.94 -11.80 -4.65
CA MET A 1 22.19 -11.07 -3.40
C MET A 1 20.93 -10.27 -3.09
N SER A 2 20.02 -10.80 -2.27
CA SER A 2 18.90 -10.00 -1.75
C SER A 2 19.27 -9.61 -0.32
N PRO A 3 19.44 -8.31 -0.01
CA PRO A 3 19.71 -7.91 1.36
C PRO A 3 18.47 -8.25 2.18
N ALA A 4 18.66 -8.98 3.28
CA ALA A 4 17.61 -9.30 4.22
C ALA A 4 16.96 -7.98 4.67
N ARG A 5 15.78 -7.69 4.13
CA ARG A 5 14.98 -6.54 4.49
C ARG A 5 14.59 -6.75 5.95
N ARG A 6 15.10 -5.87 6.82
CA ARG A 6 14.66 -5.74 8.22
C ARG A 6 13.13 -5.81 8.20
N LEU A 7 12.52 -6.84 8.78
CA LEU A 7 11.06 -6.99 8.76
C LEU A 7 10.47 -5.79 9.52
N PRO A 8 9.76 -4.87 8.85
CA PRO A 8 9.13 -3.77 9.54
C PRO A 8 8.10 -4.34 10.54
N GLY A 9 7.96 -3.71 11.71
CA GLY A 9 6.88 -4.05 12.64
C GLY A 9 5.53 -4.00 11.92
N ARG A 10 4.55 -4.81 12.34
CA ARG A 10 3.26 -5.01 11.63
C ARG A 10 2.59 -3.73 11.08
N ARG A 11 2.66 -2.60 11.81
CA ARG A 11 2.13 -1.30 11.31
C ARG A 11 2.97 -0.68 10.20
N ALA A 12 4.28 -0.70 10.32
CA ALA A 12 5.18 -0.21 9.26
C ALA A 12 5.10 -1.10 8.01
N ALA A 13 4.80 -2.38 8.18
CA ALA A 13 4.47 -3.28 7.06
C ALA A 13 3.19 -2.83 6.34
N LEU A 14 2.13 -2.44 7.06
CA LEU A 14 0.88 -1.96 6.47
C LEU A 14 1.08 -0.67 5.67
N HIS A 15 1.86 0.29 6.16
CA HIS A 15 2.16 1.52 5.38
C HIS A 15 2.86 1.19 4.06
N SER A 16 3.69 0.14 4.02
CA SER A 16 4.36 -0.29 2.79
C SER A 16 3.40 -0.90 1.75
N LEU A 17 2.16 -1.19 2.12
CA LEU A 17 1.14 -1.74 1.21
C LEU A 17 0.37 -0.67 0.43
N ALA A 18 0.57 0.64 0.71
CA ALA A 18 -0.15 1.72 0.03
C ALA A 18 0.09 1.71 -1.49
N ALA A 19 1.34 1.54 -1.93
CA ALA A 19 1.69 1.47 -3.34
C ALA A 19 1.14 0.24 -4.07
N PRO A 20 1.37 -1.00 -3.60
CA PRO A 20 0.78 -2.16 -4.26
C PRO A 20 -0.76 -2.17 -4.15
N TYR A 21 -1.37 -1.57 -3.13
CA TYR A 21 -2.83 -1.39 -3.09
C TYR A 21 -3.32 -0.45 -4.21
N ALA A 22 -2.67 0.71 -4.39
CA ALA A 22 -3.05 1.68 -5.41
C ALA A 22 -2.91 1.14 -6.85
N LEU A 23 -2.05 0.13 -7.03
CA LEU A 23 -1.80 -0.56 -8.31
C LEU A 23 -2.60 -1.87 -8.46
N ASP A 24 -3.54 -2.16 -7.55
CA ASP A 24 -4.33 -3.40 -7.51
C ASP A 24 -3.46 -4.68 -7.50
N ALA A 25 -2.31 -4.63 -6.83
CA ALA A 25 -1.28 -5.67 -6.80
C ALA A 25 -1.20 -6.43 -5.46
N LEU A 26 -2.20 -6.29 -4.58
CA LEU A 26 -2.28 -7.03 -3.31
C LEU A 26 -3.06 -8.33 -3.46
N ASP A 27 -2.63 -9.35 -2.71
CA ASP A 27 -3.47 -10.53 -2.50
C ASP A 27 -4.70 -10.19 -1.64
N GLY A 28 -5.74 -11.03 -1.71
CA GLY A 28 -7.00 -10.75 -1.01
C GLY A 28 -6.86 -10.62 0.51
N ALA A 29 -5.94 -11.34 1.15
CA ALA A 29 -5.77 -11.28 2.59
C ALA A 29 -4.99 -10.02 3.03
N GLU A 30 -3.99 -9.61 2.25
CA GLU A 30 -3.26 -8.36 2.43
C GLU A 30 -4.15 -7.15 2.19
N ARG A 31 -4.98 -7.20 1.14
CA ARG A 31 -5.96 -6.17 0.81
C ARG A 31 -6.92 -5.91 1.97
N VAL A 32 -7.59 -6.94 2.48
CA VAL A 32 -8.54 -6.80 3.62
C VAL A 32 -7.85 -6.23 4.86
N ARG A 33 -6.60 -6.62 5.13
CA ARG A 33 -5.83 -6.07 6.26
C ARG A 33 -5.49 -4.60 6.05
N PHE A 34 -5.14 -4.22 4.83
CA PHE A 34 -4.81 -2.84 4.50
C PHE A 34 -6.04 -1.94 4.48
N GLU A 35 -7.18 -2.41 3.95
CA GLU A 35 -8.46 -1.66 3.96
C GLU A 35 -8.89 -1.30 5.39
N ARG A 36 -8.81 -2.25 6.33
CA ARG A 36 -9.06 -1.98 7.76
C ARG A 36 -8.11 -0.94 8.37
N HIS A 37 -6.88 -0.85 7.86
CA HIS A 37 -5.93 0.18 8.29
C HIS A 37 -6.25 1.54 7.67
N LEU A 38 -6.68 1.54 6.40
CA LEU A 38 -7.01 2.73 5.62
C LEU A 38 -8.13 3.55 6.29
N GLU A 39 -9.09 2.87 6.93
CA GLU A 39 -10.17 3.50 7.71
C GLU A 39 -9.67 4.41 8.85
N ARG A 40 -8.42 4.26 9.30
CA ARG A 40 -7.89 4.93 10.50
C ARG A 40 -6.60 5.68 10.29
N CYS A 41 -6.11 5.77 9.05
CA CYS A 41 -4.80 6.34 8.74
C CYS A 41 -4.87 7.31 7.56
N ASP A 42 -5.02 8.60 7.87
CA ASP A 42 -5.11 9.66 6.86
C ASP A 42 -3.89 9.73 5.96
N ARG A 43 -2.70 9.38 6.49
CA ARG A 43 -1.46 9.30 5.70
C ARG A 43 -1.58 8.29 4.56
N CYS A 44 -2.03 7.08 4.86
CA CYS A 44 -2.19 6.04 3.83
C CYS A 44 -3.32 6.39 2.86
N ALA A 45 -4.39 7.04 3.31
CA ALA A 45 -5.45 7.52 2.43
C ALA A 45 -4.94 8.57 1.44
N ALA A 46 -4.11 9.53 1.89
CA ALA A 46 -3.49 10.53 1.02
C ALA A 46 -2.51 9.89 0.02
N GLU A 47 -1.68 8.95 0.49
CA GLU A 47 -0.69 8.26 -0.34
C GLU A 47 -1.35 7.41 -1.44
N VAL A 48 -2.39 6.65 -1.12
CA VAL A 48 -3.15 5.87 -2.11
C VAL A 48 -3.76 6.78 -3.17
N ARG A 49 -4.37 7.91 -2.78
CA ARG A 49 -4.95 8.87 -3.75
C ARG A 49 -3.90 9.41 -4.72
N ALA A 50 -2.77 9.86 -4.20
CA ALA A 50 -1.67 10.37 -5.04
C ALA A 50 -1.16 9.31 -6.02
N LEU A 51 -0.95 8.08 -5.54
CA LEU A 51 -0.45 6.99 -6.38
C LEU A 51 -1.46 6.51 -7.42
N SER A 52 -2.75 6.50 -7.11
CA SER A 52 -3.80 6.16 -8.10
C SER A 52 -3.90 7.21 -9.20
N GLU A 53 -3.71 8.50 -8.89
CA GLU A 53 -3.65 9.57 -9.90
C GLU A 53 -2.43 9.45 -10.83
N ASP A 54 -1.31 8.93 -10.34
CA ASP A 54 -0.14 8.58 -11.15
C ASP A 54 -0.40 7.33 -12.00
N ALA A 55 -1.00 6.28 -11.43
CA ALA A 55 -1.28 5.03 -12.13
C ALA A 55 -2.22 5.23 -13.33
N VAL A 56 -3.22 6.09 -13.20
CA VAL A 56 -4.12 6.46 -14.32
C VAL A 56 -3.36 7.08 -15.50
N ARG A 57 -2.30 7.86 -15.23
CA ARG A 57 -1.47 8.47 -16.28
C ARG A 57 -0.57 7.48 -17.01
N LEU A 58 -0.25 6.33 -16.41
CA LEU A 58 0.59 5.29 -17.00
C LEU A 58 -0.20 4.24 -17.80
N ALA A 59 -1.52 4.22 -17.66
CA ALA A 59 -2.40 3.27 -18.34
C ALA A 59 -2.88 3.76 -19.73
N TRP A 60 -2.33 4.87 -20.22
CA TRP A 60 -2.62 5.52 -21.50
C TRP A 60 -1.33 5.81 -22.26
#